data_AF-A0A519L5M0-F1
#
_entry.id   AF-A0A519L5M0-F1
#
_cell.length_a   1.000
_cell.length_b   1.000
_cell.length_c   1.000
_cell.angle_alpha   90.00
_cell.angle_beta   90.00
_cell.angle_gamma   90.00
#
_symmetry.space_group_name_H-M   'P 1'
#
loop_
_entity.id
_entity.type
_entity.pdbx_description
1 polymer ?
#
loop_
_entity_poly.entity_id
_entity_poly.type
_entity_poly.pdbx_seq_one_letter_code
_entity_poly.pdbx_strand_id
1 'polypeptide(L)'
;MPYANIVTAVLGAFVLAWLADLLTGRRGLFATALVAGTGAVAGGFLAVRVFGVATLEQWSWLLWSLIGAAVALAAFFLFRSKR
;
A
#
# COMPACT_ATOMS: atom_id res chain seq x y z
N MET A 1 -13.93 14.04 -5.77
CA MET A 1 -14.65 13.17 -4.81
C MET A 1 -13.64 12.47 -3.91
N PRO A 2 -13.38 12.96 -2.69
CA PRO A 2 -12.29 12.46 -1.85
C PRO A 2 -12.52 11.01 -1.42
N TYR A 3 -13.77 10.63 -1.17
CA TYR A 3 -14.16 9.27 -0.80
C TYR A 3 -13.84 8.23 -1.89
N ALA A 4 -13.96 8.60 -3.16
CA ALA A 4 -13.63 7.69 -4.27
C ALA A 4 -12.13 7.35 -4.28
N ASN A 5 -11.26 8.33 -4.06
CA ASN A 5 -9.81 8.09 -4.01
C ASN A 5 -9.41 7.26 -2.79
N ILE A 6 -10.04 7.47 -1.65
CA ILE A 6 -9.79 6.66 -0.44
C ILE A 6 -10.18 5.20 -0.71
N VAL A 7 -11.36 4.96 -1.28
CA VAL A 7 -11.81 3.61 -1.65
C VAL A 7 -10.84 2.99 -2.66
N THR A 8 -10.39 3.74 -3.66
CA THR A 8 -9.39 3.27 -4.63
C THR A 8 -8.04 2.95 -3.98
N ALA A 9 -7.60 3.73 -2.98
CA ALA A 9 -6.37 3.44 -2.24
C ALA A 9 -6.48 2.14 -1.44
N VAL A 10 -7.61 1.93 -0.75
CA VAL A 10 -7.88 0.70 0.02
C VAL A 10 -7.96 -0.51 -0.91
N LEU A 11 -8.74 -0.41 -1.99
CA LEU A 11 -8.88 -1.49 -2.97
C LEU A 11 -7.54 -1.76 -3.68
N GLY A 12 -6.79 -0.72 -4.03
CA GLY A 12 -5.49 -0.85 -4.66
C GLY A 12 -4.46 -1.51 -3.75
N ALA A 13 -4.40 -1.13 -2.46
CA ALA A 13 -3.54 -1.78 -1.48
C ALA A 13 -3.94 -3.26 -1.28
N PHE A 14 -5.24 -3.56 -1.27
CA PHE A 14 -5.73 -4.94 -1.19
C PHE A 14 -5.38 -5.76 -2.44
N VAL A 15 -5.55 -5.19 -3.64
CA VAL A 15 -5.16 -5.83 -4.90
C VAL A 15 -3.65 -6.10 -4.93
N LEU A 16 -2.82 -5.15 -4.47
CA LEU A 16 -1.37 -5.36 -4.35
C LEU A 16 -1.04 -6.49 -3.37
N ALA A 17 -1.70 -6.55 -2.22
CA ALA A 17 -1.54 -7.63 -1.26
C ALA A 17 -1.95 -8.99 -1.83
N TRP A 18 -3.04 -9.03 -2.62
CA TRP A 18 -3.53 -10.22 -3.28
C TRP A 18 -2.58 -10.71 -4.37
N LEU A 19 -2.09 -9.81 -5.23
CA LEU A 19 -1.09 -10.13 -6.24
C LEU A 19 0.22 -10.62 -5.60
N ALA A 20 0.67 -9.97 -4.54
CA ALA A 20 1.84 -10.40 -3.77
C ALA A 20 1.68 -11.81 -3.18
N ASP A 21 0.51 -12.14 -2.65
CA ASP A 21 0.24 -13.47 -2.11
C ASP A 21 0.20 -14.53 -3.23
N LEU A 22 -0.44 -14.22 -4.36
CA LEU A 22 -0.47 -15.08 -5.55
C LEU A 22 0.94 -15.37 -6.07
N LEU A 23 1.77 -14.34 -6.20
CA LEU A 23 3.16 -14.46 -6.68
C LEU A 23 4.04 -15.30 -5.76
N THR A 24 3.73 -15.34 -4.46
CA THR A 24 4.52 -16.10 -3.48
C THR A 24 3.95 -17.48 -3.17
N GLY A 25 2.71 -17.78 -3.56
CA GLY A 25 2.11 -19.12 -3.50
C GLY A 25 1.81 -19.66 -2.10
N ARG A 26 2.01 -18.86 -1.04
CA ARG A 26 1.95 -19.31 0.37
C ARG A 26 0.58 -19.16 1.04
N ARG A 27 -0.45 -18.64 0.34
CA ARG A 27 -1.86 -18.49 0.82
C ARG A 27 -1.98 -17.72 2.14
N GLY A 28 -1.14 -16.71 2.35
CA GLY A 28 -1.05 -15.90 3.57
C GLY A 28 -1.63 -14.49 3.42
N LEU A 29 -2.80 -14.37 2.78
CA LEU A 29 -3.42 -13.07 2.43
C LEU A 29 -3.56 -12.10 3.60
N PHE A 30 -3.79 -12.61 4.81
CA PHE A 30 -3.92 -11.74 5.99
C PHE A 30 -2.63 -10.98 6.28
N ALA A 31 -1.48 -11.66 6.22
CA ALA A 31 -0.19 -11.04 6.48
C ALA A 31 0.18 -10.03 5.39
N THR A 32 -0.05 -10.36 4.12
CA THR A 32 0.23 -9.45 3.01
C THR A 32 -0.71 -8.25 3.02
N ALA A 33 -1.99 -8.43 3.34
CA ALA A 33 -2.96 -7.34 3.46
C ALA A 33 -2.61 -6.39 4.60
N LEU A 34 -2.18 -6.90 5.76
CA LEU A 34 -1.76 -6.07 6.88
C LEU A 34 -0.51 -5.23 6.54
N VAL A 35 0.47 -5.84 5.87
CA VAL A 35 1.69 -5.14 5.42
C VAL A 35 1.37 -4.10 4.36
N ALA A 36 0.54 -4.44 3.37
CA ALA A 36 0.13 -3.51 2.33
C ALA A 36 -0.67 -2.34 2.91
N GLY A 37 -1.60 -2.60 3.84
CA GLY A 37 -2.40 -1.58 4.50
C GLY A 37 -1.55 -0.61 5.32
N THR A 38 -0.63 -1.13 6.14
CA THR A 38 0.30 -0.28 6.92
C THR A 38 1.23 0.53 6.01
N GLY A 39 1.74 -0.07 4.94
CA GLY A 39 2.51 0.63 3.91
C GLY A 39 1.69 1.72 3.19
N ALA A 40 0.41 1.46 2.90
CA ALA A 40 -0.48 2.42 2.26
C ALA A 40 -0.73 3.66 3.12
N VAL A 41 -0.92 3.45 4.42
CA VAL A 41 -1.07 4.55 5.39
C VAL A 41 0.23 5.35 5.50
N ALA A 42 1.38 4.68 5.57
CA ALA A 42 2.68 5.35 5.64
C ALA A 42 2.97 6.19 4.37
N GLY A 43 2.71 5.64 3.19
CA GLY A 43 2.85 6.35 1.91
C GLY A 43 1.91 7.55 1.78
N GLY A 44 0.65 7.39 2.20
CA GLY A 44 -0.32 8.49 2.24
C GLY A 44 0.08 9.61 3.21
N PHE A 45 0.60 9.25 4.39
CA PHE A 45 1.11 10.23 5.36
C PHE A 45 2.30 11.02 4.79
N LEU A 46 3.24 10.33 4.13
CA LEU A 46 4.39 10.95 3.50
C LEU A 46 3.96 11.95 2.41
N ALA A 47 2.95 11.61 1.59
CA ALA A 47 2.42 12.52 0.58
C ALA A 47 1.86 13.82 1.17
N VAL A 48 1.09 13.71 2.25
CA VAL A 48 0.49 14.89 2.92
C VAL A 48 1.56 15.72 3.62
N ARG A 49 2.45 15.08 4.38
CA ARG A 49 3.34 15.79 5.31
C ARG A 49 4.67 16.18 4.72
N VAL A 50 5.21 15.41 3.78
CA VAL A 50 6.53 15.65 3.19
C VAL A 50 6.39 16.34 1.84
N PHE A 51 5.45 15.90 1.00
CA PHE A 51 5.25 16.47 -0.34
C PHE A 51 4.19 17.59 -0.40
N GLY A 52 3.57 17.92 0.72
CA GLY A 52 2.65 19.06 0.83
C GLY A 52 1.34 18.86 0.05
N VAL A 53 0.93 17.62 -0.20
CA VAL A 53 -0.36 17.32 -0.83
C VAL A 53 -1.49 17.77 0.10
N ALA A 54 -2.21 18.82 -0.31
CA ALA A 54 -3.22 19.47 0.52
C ALA A 54 -4.57 18.76 0.54
N THR A 55 -4.88 17.92 -0.45
CA THR A 55 -6.18 17.25 -0.56
C THR A 55 -6.05 15.76 -0.89
N LEU A 56 -6.94 14.95 -0.31
CA LEU A 56 -7.07 13.52 -0.61
C LEU A 56 -7.63 13.25 -2.02
N GLU A 57 -7.97 14.31 -2.74
CA GLU A 57 -8.43 14.23 -4.13
C GLU A 57 -7.29 14.18 -5.14
N GLN A 58 -6.08 14.54 -4.71
CA GLN A 58 -4.93 14.54 -5.62
C GLN A 58 -4.50 13.11 -5.95
N TRP A 59 -4.35 12.84 -7.25
CA TRP A 59 -3.79 11.59 -7.75
C TRP A 59 -2.41 11.29 -7.17
N SER A 60 -1.62 12.33 -6.87
CA SER A 60 -0.33 12.20 -6.19
C SER A 60 -0.47 11.50 -4.84
N TRP A 61 -1.47 11.86 -4.03
CA TRP A 61 -1.72 11.19 -2.74
C TRP A 61 -2.02 9.70 -2.92
N LEU A 62 -2.90 9.36 -3.87
CA LEU A 62 -3.25 7.98 -4.18
C LEU A 62 -2.01 7.18 -4.63
N LEU A 63 -1.21 7.73 -5.54
CA LEU A 63 0.01 7.08 -6.04
C LEU A 63 1.00 6.81 -4.91
N TRP A 64 1.27 7.78 -4.04
CA TRP A 64 2.20 7.61 -2.93
C TRP A 64 1.70 6.60 -1.88
N SER A 65 0.39 6.52 -1.66
CA SER A 65 -0.20 5.46 -0.84
C SER A 65 0.10 4.08 -1.44
N LEU A 66 -0.15 3.87 -2.74
CA LEU A 66 0.12 2.60 -3.40
C LEU A 66 1.62 2.24 -3.46
N ILE A 67 2.49 3.24 -3.67
CA ILE A 67 3.95 3.05 -3.63
C ILE A 67 4.38 2.61 -2.23
N GLY A 68 3.87 3.25 -1.18
CA GLY A 68 4.16 2.86 0.20
C GLY A 68 3.77 1.41 0.49
N ALA A 69 2.59 0.98 0.02
CA ALA A 69 2.15 -0.41 0.12
C ALA A 69 3.09 -1.39 -0.62
N ALA A 70 3.45 -1.07 -1.86
CA ALA A 70 4.35 -1.90 -2.67
C ALA A 70 5.75 -2.03 -2.04
N VAL A 71 6.32 -0.93 -1.53
CA VAL A 71 7.62 -0.93 -0.85
C VAL A 71 7.58 -1.76 0.43
N ALA A 72 6.52 -1.64 1.23
CA ALA A 72 6.35 -2.43 2.45
C ALA A 72 6.26 -3.93 2.14
N LEU A 73 5.50 -4.32 1.11
CA LEU A 73 5.41 -5.69 0.64
C LEU A 73 6.77 -6.21 0.15
N ALA A 74 7.49 -5.44 -0.67
CA ALA A 74 8.82 -5.81 -1.16
C ALA A 74 9.80 -6.06 0.00
N ALA A 75 9.83 -5.15 0.98
CA ALA A 75 10.63 -5.29 2.18
C ALA A 75 10.25 -6.54 2.99
N PHE A 76 8.94 -6.78 3.18
CA PHE A 76 8.45 -7.95 3.90
C PHE A 76 8.96 -9.26 3.29
N PHE A 77 8.88 -9.44 1.98
CA PHE A 77 9.39 -10.67 1.35
C PHE A 77 10.91 -10.76 1.35
N LEU A 78 11.61 -9.64 1.16
CA LEU A 78 13.07 -9.60 1.22
C LEU A 78 13.58 -10.10 2.58
N PHE A 79 13.01 -9.62 3.68
CA PHE A 79 13.45 -10.00 5.03
C PHE A 79 12.84 -11.33 5.49
N ARG A 80 11.66 -11.72 5.00
CA ARG A 80 11.07 -13.03 5.31
C ARG A 80 11.85 -14.18 4.67
N SER A 81 12.46 -13.98 3.51
CA SER A 81 13.31 -15.00 2.86
C SER A 81 14.58 -15.35 3.65
N LYS A 82 15.00 -14.49 4.57
CA LYS A 82 16.23 -14.64 5.38
C LYS A 82 16.00 -15.41 6.68
N ARG A 83 14.75 -15.75 7.02
CA ARG A 83 14.36 -16.54 8.20
C ARG A 83 13.93 -17.93 7.77
#